data_AF-A0A2S4L6U5-F1
#
_entry.id   AF-A0A2S4L6U5-F1
#
_cell.length_a   1.000
_cell.length_b   1.000
_cell.length_c   1.000
_cell.angle_alpha   90.00
_cell.angle_beta   90.00
_cell.angle_gamma   90.00
#
_symmetry.space_group_name_H-M   'P 1'
#
loop_
_entity.id
_entity.type
_entity.pdbx_description
1 polymer ?
#
loop_
_entity_poly.entity_id
_entity_poly.type
_entity_poly.pdbx_seq_one_letter_code
_entity_poly.pdbx_strand_id
1 'polypeptide(L)'
;MLSRQVFRTVRAATPQRAVTLRAAPVRTFAAAASASESQPPITVFGLDGTYATALYTAASKSSTLDPTAKAIASLGNVFDKDAKLAQILSAPTLTAGDKSAIVAELNKHTGPSSETVKNFLSTLAENNRLGLLRGVCEKFGQLMSAARGEVEMTVTSAQVRFFETWEEPSTARLANPLDSKTLSRLETAVAKSSYVGQGKKLKVTNEVNPDIVGGLVVEVGDRTIDLSVSARIAKMNKLLNDTL
;
A
#
# COMPACT_ATOMS: atom_id res chain seq x y z
N MET A 1 -2.37 -61.16 79.01
CA MET A 1 -2.05 -60.08 79.96
C MET A 1 -0.56 -59.78 79.88
N LEU A 2 -0.19 -58.50 79.76
CA LEU A 2 1.12 -57.90 80.06
C LEU A 2 2.34 -58.52 79.33
N SER A 3 2.94 -57.87 78.34
CA SER A 3 3.80 -56.67 78.48
C SER A 3 5.20 -57.03 77.96
N ARG A 4 5.99 -55.98 77.71
CA ARG A 4 7.44 -55.96 77.47
C ARG A 4 7.91 -56.20 76.04
N GLN A 5 8.29 -55.06 75.46
CA GLN A 5 9.30 -54.90 74.43
C GLN A 5 10.56 -55.72 74.73
N VAL A 6 11.17 -56.30 73.70
CA VAL A 6 12.63 -56.43 73.59
C VAL A 6 13.03 -56.32 72.12
N PHE A 7 13.99 -55.43 71.88
CA PHE A 7 14.68 -55.19 70.62
C PHE A 7 15.29 -56.47 70.03
N ARG A 8 15.15 -56.63 68.71
CA ARG A 8 16.03 -57.52 67.94
C ARG A 8 16.66 -56.74 66.80
N THR A 9 17.97 -56.63 66.90
CA THR A 9 18.89 -56.10 65.91
C THR A 9 19.00 -57.05 64.71
N VAL A 10 19.57 -56.51 63.62
CA VAL A 10 20.47 -57.17 62.64
C VAL A 10 20.00 -57.16 61.17
N ARG A 11 20.86 -56.49 60.39
CA ARG A 11 21.27 -56.68 58.98
C ARG A 11 20.26 -56.46 57.84
N ALA A 12 20.58 -55.39 57.12
CA ALA A 12 21.09 -55.41 55.74
C ALA A 12 20.27 -56.19 54.70
N ALA A 13 19.45 -55.45 53.97
CA ALA A 13 19.19 -55.70 52.56
C ALA A 13 19.30 -54.35 51.83
N THR A 14 20.27 -54.23 50.93
CA THR A 14 20.40 -53.09 50.02
C THR A 14 19.30 -53.16 48.96
N PRO A 15 18.34 -52.22 48.90
CA PRO A 15 17.51 -52.11 47.71
C PRO A 15 18.35 -51.47 46.61
N GLN A 16 18.50 -52.19 45.49
CA GLN A 16 19.15 -51.68 44.29
C GLN A 16 18.53 -50.34 43.90
N ARG A 17 19.38 -49.34 43.75
CA ARG A 17 19.03 -47.97 43.36
C ARG A 17 18.52 -48.01 41.92
N ALA A 18 17.21 -48.11 41.75
CA ALA A 18 16.58 -47.89 40.45
C ALA A 18 16.78 -46.42 40.07
N VAL A 19 17.80 -46.15 39.26
CA VAL A 19 17.96 -44.86 38.59
C VAL A 19 16.88 -44.80 37.53
N THR A 20 15.70 -44.31 37.90
CA THR A 20 14.75 -43.84 36.91
C THR A 20 15.40 -42.65 36.22
N LEU A 21 15.80 -42.86 34.97
CA LEU A 21 16.25 -41.80 34.07
C LEU A 21 15.15 -40.73 34.08
N ARG A 22 15.42 -39.60 34.75
CA ARG A 22 14.60 -38.40 34.62
C ARG A 22 14.65 -38.03 33.14
N ALA A 23 13.57 -38.30 32.42
CA ALA A 23 13.38 -37.80 31.08
C ALA A 23 13.56 -36.27 31.14
N ALA A 24 14.62 -35.78 30.49
CA ALA A 24 14.81 -34.35 30.34
C ALA A 24 13.58 -33.79 29.60
N PRO A 25 13.02 -32.64 30.01
CA PRO A 25 11.99 -32.01 29.21
C PRO A 25 12.63 -31.63 27.87
N VAL A 26 12.34 -32.41 26.84
CA VAL A 26 12.65 -32.05 25.46
C VAL A 26 11.95 -30.72 25.23
N ARG A 27 12.73 -29.68 24.97
CA ARG A 27 12.20 -28.38 24.56
C ARG A 27 11.42 -28.62 23.27
N THR A 28 10.11 -28.78 23.38
CA THR A 28 9.22 -28.72 22.23
C THR A 28 9.30 -27.30 21.72
N PHE A 29 9.63 -27.14 20.44
CA PHE A 29 9.54 -25.84 19.79
C PHE A 29 8.10 -25.34 19.94
N ALA A 30 7.94 -24.12 20.44
CA ALA A 30 6.65 -23.47 20.50
C ALA A 30 6.04 -23.48 19.09
N ALA A 31 4.78 -23.92 18.99
CA ALA A 31 4.00 -23.74 17.78
C ALA A 31 4.02 -22.24 17.45
N ALA A 32 4.49 -21.90 16.25
CA ALA A 32 4.41 -20.54 15.75
C ALA A 32 2.95 -20.11 15.87
N ALA A 33 2.69 -19.09 16.71
CA ALA A 33 1.38 -18.46 16.76
C ALA A 33 1.03 -18.12 15.32
N SER A 34 -0.12 -18.63 14.86
CA SER A 34 -0.64 -18.40 13.52
C SER A 34 -0.41 -16.95 13.16
N ALA A 35 0.44 -16.70 12.16
CA ALA A 35 0.74 -15.35 11.70
C ALA A 35 -0.59 -14.70 11.34
N SER A 36 -1.07 -13.84 12.23
CA SER A 36 -2.40 -13.28 12.13
C SER A 36 -2.50 -12.51 10.82
N GLU A 37 -3.59 -12.80 10.14
CA GLU A 37 -4.16 -12.37 8.85
C GLU A 37 -4.15 -10.85 8.57
N SER A 38 -3.06 -10.17 8.93
CA SER A 38 -2.93 -8.73 8.99
C SER A 38 -1.84 -8.19 8.06
N GLN A 39 -1.14 -9.06 7.33
CA GLN A 39 -0.14 -8.60 6.38
C GLN A 39 -0.82 -7.96 5.17
N PRO A 40 -0.30 -6.81 4.69
CA PRO A 40 -0.82 -6.17 3.50
C PRO A 40 -0.68 -7.06 2.26
N PRO A 41 -1.59 -6.92 1.27
CA PRO A 41 -1.60 -7.72 0.05
C PRO A 41 -0.43 -7.41 -0.90
N ILE A 42 0.18 -6.23 -0.80
CA ILE A 42 1.35 -5.82 -1.56
C ILE A 42 2.38 -5.18 -0.62
N THR A 43 3.66 -5.32 -0.95
CA THR A 43 4.74 -4.63 -0.24
C THR A 43 4.92 -3.24 -0.82
N VAL A 44 4.68 -2.20 0.00
CA VAL A 44 4.98 -0.81 -0.34
C VAL A 44 6.29 -0.39 0.33
N PHE A 45 7.18 0.25 -0.44
CA PHE A 45 8.51 0.64 0.02
C PHE A 45 8.59 2.11 0.46
N GLY A 46 9.67 2.44 1.16
CA GLY A 46 9.95 3.78 1.67
C GLY A 46 9.40 4.01 3.08
N LEU A 47 9.78 5.14 3.69
CA LEU A 47 9.33 5.50 5.03
C LEU A 47 7.80 5.61 5.06
N ASP A 48 7.23 6.25 4.04
CA ASP A 48 5.79 6.41 3.83
C ASP A 48 5.10 5.04 3.69
N GLY A 49 5.74 4.09 3.00
CA GLY A 49 5.28 2.72 2.86
C GLY A 49 5.23 1.95 4.18
N THR A 50 6.23 2.14 5.06
CA THR A 50 6.22 1.53 6.39
C THR A 50 5.06 2.04 7.25
N TYR A 51 4.77 3.34 7.19
CA TYR A 51 3.61 3.93 7.88
C TYR A 51 2.28 3.51 7.28
N ALA A 52 2.17 3.47 5.95
CA ALA A 52 0.96 3.00 5.28
C ALA A 52 0.66 1.53 5.64
N THR A 53 1.69 0.69 5.70
CA THR A 53 1.57 -0.71 6.12
C THR A 53 1.17 -0.83 7.59
N ALA A 54 1.77 -0.04 8.48
CA ALA A 54 1.41 -0.01 9.90
C ALA A 54 -0.05 0.45 10.09
N LEU A 55 -0.49 1.45 9.33
CA LEU A 55 -1.85 1.94 9.37
C LEU A 55 -2.84 0.88 8.86
N TYR A 56 -2.53 0.20 7.75
CA TYR A 56 -3.36 -0.87 7.21
C TYR A 56 -3.48 -2.03 8.21
N THR A 57 -2.37 -2.48 8.79
CA THR A 57 -2.37 -3.55 9.79
C THR A 57 -3.12 -3.16 11.08
N ALA A 58 -3.08 -1.88 11.48
CA ALA A 58 -3.87 -1.38 12.60
C ALA A 58 -5.37 -1.36 12.27
N ALA A 59 -5.73 -0.84 11.10
CA ALA A 59 -7.11 -0.76 10.63
C ALA A 59 -7.74 -2.13 10.32
N SER A 60 -6.93 -3.12 9.90
CA SER A 60 -7.38 -4.50 9.69
C SER A 60 -7.66 -5.19 11.03
N LYS A 61 -6.85 -4.93 12.06
CA LYS A 61 -7.05 -5.48 13.42
C LYS A 61 -8.26 -4.85 14.11
N SER A 62 -8.53 -3.57 13.87
CA SER A 62 -9.72 -2.88 14.41
C SER A 62 -10.97 -3.03 13.53
N SER A 63 -10.89 -3.75 12.41
CA SER A 63 -11.98 -3.91 11.43
C SER A 63 -12.55 -2.58 10.91
N THR A 64 -11.74 -1.52 10.85
CA THR A 64 -12.13 -0.17 10.41
C THR A 64 -11.52 0.21 9.05
N LEU A 65 -11.24 -0.76 8.16
CA LEU A 65 -10.56 -0.53 6.87
C LEU A 65 -11.27 0.48 5.97
N ASP A 66 -12.57 0.30 5.69
CA ASP A 66 -13.33 1.20 4.82
C ASP A 66 -13.49 2.63 5.37
N PRO A 67 -13.86 2.86 6.64
CA PRO A 67 -13.95 4.23 7.17
C PRO A 67 -12.57 4.91 7.23
N THR A 68 -11.50 4.15 7.52
CA THR A 68 -10.14 4.69 7.52
C THR A 68 -9.67 5.05 6.10
N ALA A 69 -10.04 4.27 5.08
CA ALA A 69 -9.75 4.62 3.69
C ALA A 69 -10.46 5.89 3.22
N LYS A 70 -11.74 6.06 3.59
CA LYS A 70 -12.47 7.31 3.28
C LYS A 70 -11.84 8.51 3.98
N ALA A 71 -11.43 8.34 5.24
CA ALA A 71 -10.75 9.37 6.01
C ALA A 71 -9.43 9.82 5.36
N ILE A 72 -8.58 8.86 4.96
CA ILE A 72 -7.27 9.14 4.34
C ILE A 72 -7.43 9.76 2.94
N ALA A 73 -8.45 9.35 2.19
CA ALA A 73 -8.76 9.96 0.90
C ALA A 73 -9.24 11.42 1.05
N SER A 74 -10.11 11.70 2.03
CA SER A 74 -10.52 13.07 2.35
C SER A 74 -9.32 13.92 2.77
N LEU A 75 -8.41 13.35 3.56
CA LEU A 75 -7.18 14.01 3.97
C LEU A 75 -6.33 14.37 2.75
N GLY A 76 -6.05 13.42 1.85
CA GLY A 76 -5.33 13.66 0.59
C GLY A 76 -5.94 14.81 -0.24
N ASN A 77 -7.27 14.85 -0.36
CA ASN A 77 -7.97 15.93 -1.06
C ASN A 77 -7.78 17.32 -0.42
N VAL A 78 -7.60 17.40 0.90
CA VAL A 78 -7.27 18.67 1.58
C VAL A 78 -5.85 19.11 1.23
N PHE A 79 -4.90 18.16 1.21
CA PHE A 79 -3.51 18.44 0.84
C PHE A 79 -3.36 18.92 -0.61
N ASP A 80 -4.16 18.40 -1.55
CA ASP A 80 -4.11 18.84 -2.94
C ASP A 80 -4.71 20.23 -3.16
N LYS A 81 -5.65 20.64 -2.31
CA LYS A 81 -6.28 21.98 -2.38
C LYS A 81 -5.41 23.06 -1.76
N ASP A 82 -4.74 22.76 -0.64
CA ASP A 82 -4.00 23.73 0.15
C ASP A 82 -2.47 23.52 0.06
N ALA A 83 -1.85 24.05 -0.99
CA ALA A 83 -0.40 23.96 -1.18
C ALA A 83 0.42 24.55 0.00
N LYS A 84 -0.14 25.53 0.71
CA LYS A 84 0.48 26.13 1.91
C LYS A 84 0.56 25.14 3.08
N LEU A 85 -0.44 24.28 3.23
CA LEU A 85 -0.52 23.31 4.31
C LEU A 85 0.59 22.24 4.15
N ALA A 86 0.88 21.83 2.91
CA ALA A 86 1.99 20.93 2.60
C ALA A 86 3.36 21.56 2.92
N GLN A 87 3.54 22.86 2.67
CA GLN A 87 4.77 23.58 3.02
C GLN A 87 4.96 23.71 4.54
N ILE A 88 3.88 24.02 5.26
CA ILE A 88 3.91 24.12 6.73
C ILE A 88 4.27 22.77 7.35
N LEU A 89 3.67 21.68 6.87
CA LEU A 89 3.89 20.34 7.43
C LEU A 89 5.23 19.71 7.05
N SER A 90 5.87 20.17 5.98
CA SER A 90 7.24 19.77 5.63
C SER A 90 8.31 20.55 6.39
N ALA A 91 7.96 21.67 7.02
CA ALA A 91 8.90 22.45 7.80
C ALA A 91 9.22 21.76 9.14
N PRO A 92 10.50 21.45 9.44
CA PRO A 92 10.89 20.77 10.67
C PRO A 92 10.83 21.69 11.91
N THR A 93 10.62 23.00 11.74
CA THR A 93 10.65 24.02 12.79
C THR A 93 9.37 24.09 13.65
N LEU A 94 8.33 23.33 13.30
CA LEU A 94 7.08 23.29 14.06
C LEU A 94 7.28 22.70 15.46
N THR A 95 6.73 23.38 16.49
CA THR A 95 6.76 22.88 17.86
C THR A 95 5.80 21.69 18.05
N ALA A 96 6.00 20.88 19.09
CA ALA A 96 5.10 19.75 19.39
C ALA A 96 3.66 20.22 19.68
N GLY A 97 3.50 21.40 20.28
CA GLY A 97 2.19 22.00 20.55
C GLY A 97 1.47 22.36 19.25
N ASP A 98 2.14 23.06 18.33
CA ASP A 98 1.57 23.44 17.03
C ASP A 98 1.18 22.21 16.21
N LYS A 99 2.02 21.17 16.22
CA LYS A 99 1.74 19.89 15.55
C LYS A 99 0.46 19.24 16.09
N SER A 100 0.29 19.22 17.42
CA SER A 100 -0.91 18.64 18.04
C SER A 100 -2.18 19.43 17.71
N ALA A 101 -2.10 20.75 17.59
CA ALA A 101 -3.19 21.61 17.17
C ALA A 101 -3.59 21.35 15.71
N ILE A 102 -2.59 21.24 14.82
CA ILE A 102 -2.82 20.91 13.41
C ILE A 102 -3.47 19.53 13.28
N VAL A 103 -3.03 18.53 14.05
CA VAL A 103 -3.66 17.20 14.07
C VAL A 103 -5.11 17.27 14.53
N ALA A 104 -5.42 18.08 15.55
CA ALA A 104 -6.78 18.27 16.02
C ALA A 104 -7.69 18.93 14.97
N GLU A 105 -7.16 19.89 14.20
CA GLU A 105 -7.88 20.51 13.08
C GLU A 105 -8.11 19.52 11.93
N LEU A 106 -7.07 18.79 11.50
CA LEU A 106 -7.17 17.77 10.47
C LEU A 106 -8.18 16.67 10.84
N ASN A 107 -8.25 16.30 12.12
CA ASN A 107 -9.20 15.30 12.61
C ASN A 107 -10.67 15.81 12.54
N LYS A 108 -10.93 17.12 12.65
CA LYS A 108 -12.30 17.66 12.48
C LYS A 108 -12.78 17.54 11.03
N HIS A 109 -11.87 17.65 10.07
CA HIS A 109 -12.16 17.48 8.65
C HIS A 109 -12.28 16.01 8.23
N THR A 110 -11.93 15.10 9.13
CA THR A 110 -11.94 13.66 8.90
C THR A 110 -13.14 13.04 9.62
N GLY A 111 -13.94 12.23 8.92
CA GLY A 111 -15.17 11.63 9.46
C GLY A 111 -14.96 10.61 10.60
N PRO A 112 -15.96 9.76 10.93
CA PRO A 112 -16.05 8.95 12.16
C PRO A 112 -14.97 7.87 12.37
N SER A 113 -13.94 7.77 11.53
CA SER A 113 -12.76 6.91 11.77
C SER A 113 -11.73 7.56 12.71
N SER A 114 -12.20 8.43 13.61
CA SER A 114 -11.36 9.43 14.27
C SER A 114 -10.30 8.82 15.17
N GLU A 115 -10.53 7.68 15.82
CA GLU A 115 -9.57 7.16 16.80
C GLU A 115 -8.32 6.57 16.16
N THR A 116 -8.46 5.63 15.22
CA THR A 116 -7.32 5.03 14.51
C THR A 116 -6.52 6.08 13.74
N VAL A 117 -7.21 7.01 13.07
CA VAL A 117 -6.56 8.08 12.28
C VAL A 117 -5.93 9.14 13.19
N LYS A 118 -6.58 9.53 14.30
CA LYS A 118 -5.98 10.45 15.29
C LYS A 118 -4.74 9.86 15.92
N ASN A 119 -4.78 8.59 16.31
CA ASN A 119 -3.62 7.90 16.87
C ASN A 119 -2.48 7.86 15.85
N PHE A 120 -2.79 7.55 14.59
CA PHE A 120 -1.82 7.62 13.52
C PHE A 120 -1.21 9.03 13.33
N LEU A 121 -2.04 10.06 13.27
CA LEU A 121 -1.57 11.45 13.14
C LEU A 121 -0.72 11.88 14.35
N SER A 122 -1.06 11.45 15.56
CA SER A 122 -0.22 11.65 16.76
C SER A 122 1.14 11.00 16.60
N THR A 123 1.18 9.73 16.16
CA THR A 123 2.46 9.04 15.95
C THR A 123 3.33 9.70 14.88
N LEU A 124 2.73 10.25 13.81
CA LEU A 124 3.48 11.02 12.81
C LEU A 124 3.99 12.34 13.37
N ALA A 125 3.20 13.03 14.19
CA ALA A 125 3.58 14.27 14.84
C ALA A 125 4.76 14.07 15.81
N GLU A 126 4.70 13.03 16.65
CA GLU A 126 5.74 12.67 17.61
C GLU A 126 7.06 12.32 16.91
N ASN A 127 6.99 11.61 15.78
CA ASN A 127 8.17 11.19 15.02
C ASN A 127 8.70 12.27 14.05
N ASN A 128 8.12 13.48 14.02
CA ASN A 128 8.45 14.55 13.08
C ASN A 128 8.27 14.17 11.61
N ARG A 129 7.25 13.37 11.29
CA ARG A 129 7.00 12.80 9.95
C ARG A 129 5.68 13.24 9.31
N LEU A 130 5.09 14.34 9.77
CA LEU A 130 3.84 14.88 9.19
C LEU A 130 3.99 15.29 7.72
N GLY A 131 5.18 15.70 7.28
CA GLY A 131 5.44 16.04 5.86
C GLY A 131 5.31 14.85 4.90
N LEU A 132 5.38 13.61 5.39
CA LEU A 132 5.29 12.39 4.60
C LEU A 132 3.85 11.91 4.38
N LEU A 133 2.89 12.58 5.01
CA LEU A 133 1.49 12.19 5.03
C LEU A 133 0.88 12.11 3.62
N ARG A 134 1.28 12.99 2.70
CA ARG A 134 0.90 12.90 1.28
C ARG A 134 1.31 11.56 0.66
N GLY A 135 2.57 11.17 0.82
CA GLY A 135 3.07 9.89 0.33
C GLY A 135 2.36 8.71 0.99
N VAL A 136 2.06 8.81 2.29
CA VAL A 136 1.28 7.77 3.00
C VAL A 136 -0.12 7.62 2.39
N CYS A 137 -0.82 8.72 2.07
CA CYS A 137 -2.14 8.67 1.44
C CYS A 137 -2.12 7.90 0.11
N GLU A 138 -1.13 8.17 -0.73
CA GLU A 138 -0.95 7.51 -2.03
C GLU A 138 -0.65 6.01 -1.86
N LYS A 139 0.32 5.65 -1.00
CA LYS A 139 0.68 4.25 -0.73
C LYS A 139 -0.45 3.48 -0.04
N PHE A 140 -1.22 4.12 0.82
CA PHE A 140 -2.40 3.52 1.43
C PHE A 140 -3.51 3.26 0.40
N GLY A 141 -3.67 4.15 -0.58
CA GLY A 141 -4.54 3.92 -1.74
C GLY A 141 -4.14 2.68 -2.53
N GLN A 142 -2.85 2.50 -2.80
CA GLN A 142 -2.31 1.31 -3.47
C GLN A 142 -2.60 0.03 -2.68
N LEU A 143 -2.41 0.06 -1.35
CA LEU A 143 -2.74 -1.04 -0.45
C LEU A 143 -4.22 -1.40 -0.48
N MET A 144 -5.11 -0.41 -0.46
CA MET A 144 -6.56 -0.62 -0.50
C MET A 144 -7.04 -1.17 -1.85
N SER A 145 -6.51 -0.67 -2.97
CA SER A 145 -6.82 -1.22 -4.30
C SER A 145 -6.37 -2.68 -4.40
N ALA A 146 -5.17 -3.01 -3.93
CA ALA A 146 -4.70 -4.39 -3.88
C ALA A 146 -5.56 -5.27 -2.96
N ALA A 147 -5.99 -4.76 -1.79
CA ALA A 147 -6.85 -5.50 -0.86
C ALA A 147 -8.23 -5.83 -1.45
N ARG A 148 -8.75 -4.94 -2.32
CA ARG A 148 -10.01 -5.14 -3.05
C ARG A 148 -9.85 -5.99 -4.30
N GLY A 149 -8.62 -6.38 -4.66
CA GLY A 149 -8.33 -7.06 -5.91
C GLY A 149 -8.54 -6.17 -7.14
N GLU A 150 -8.40 -4.86 -6.98
CA GLU A 150 -8.40 -3.89 -8.07
C GLU A 150 -7.01 -3.79 -8.69
N VAL A 151 -6.92 -3.84 -10.02
CA VAL A 151 -5.69 -3.61 -10.78
C VAL A 151 -5.78 -2.23 -11.42
N GLU A 152 -4.76 -1.41 -11.17
CA GLU A 152 -4.65 -0.10 -11.80
C GLU A 152 -4.23 -0.26 -13.26
N MET A 153 -5.01 0.37 -14.15
CA MET A 153 -4.76 0.43 -15.59
C MET A 153 -4.52 1.88 -15.97
N THR A 154 -3.29 2.21 -16.35
CA THR A 154 -2.94 3.52 -16.88
C THR A 154 -3.08 3.49 -18.39
N VAL A 155 -3.95 4.35 -18.92
CA VAL A 155 -4.17 4.49 -20.34
C VAL A 155 -3.51 5.80 -20.77
N THR A 156 -2.36 5.70 -21.44
CA THR A 156 -1.67 6.86 -22.00
C THR A 156 -2.16 7.11 -23.43
N SER A 157 -2.92 8.18 -23.62
CA SER A 157 -3.37 8.60 -24.94
C SER A 157 -2.47 9.63 -25.58
N ALA A 158 -2.40 9.53 -26.89
CA ALA A 158 -1.81 10.55 -27.74
C ALA A 158 -2.56 11.88 -27.62
N GLN A 159 -1.82 12.97 -27.45
CA GLN A 159 -2.36 14.28 -27.79
C GLN A 159 -2.25 14.45 -29.30
N VAL A 160 -3.39 14.55 -30.00
CA VAL A 160 -3.39 14.90 -31.43
C VAL A 160 -2.86 16.33 -31.56
N ARG A 161 -1.57 16.47 -31.88
CA ARG A 161 -0.99 17.74 -32.29
C ARG A 161 -1.34 17.92 -33.77
N PHE A 162 -2.44 18.60 -34.04
CA PHE A 162 -2.74 19.04 -35.40
C PHE A 162 -1.58 19.94 -35.86
N PHE A 163 -0.91 19.54 -36.94
CA PHE A 163 0.20 20.28 -37.53
C PHE A 163 -0.38 21.44 -38.37
N GLU A 164 0.18 22.64 -38.20
CA GLU A 164 -0.29 23.96 -38.67
C GLU A 164 -1.47 24.52 -37.85
N THR A 165 -1.28 25.51 -36.97
CA THR A 165 -0.78 26.87 -37.24
C THR A 165 0.14 27.37 -36.12
N TRP A 166 1.13 28.17 -36.49
CA TRP A 166 1.96 28.96 -35.59
C TRP A 166 1.12 30.03 -34.88
N GLU A 167 0.48 29.68 -33.77
CA GLU A 167 -0.12 30.65 -32.85
C GLU A 167 0.00 30.13 -31.41
N GLU A 168 0.03 31.06 -30.46
CA GLU A 168 0.65 30.98 -29.14
C GLU A 168 0.54 29.67 -28.31
N PRO A 169 1.57 29.38 -27.46
CA PRO A 169 1.63 28.21 -26.58
C PRO A 169 0.68 28.26 -25.37
N SER A 170 -0.26 29.21 -25.28
CA SER A 170 -0.99 29.50 -24.04
C SER A 170 -2.26 28.66 -23.82
N THR A 171 -2.80 28.00 -24.85
CA THR A 171 -4.10 27.26 -24.75
C THR A 171 -4.04 25.78 -25.14
N ALA A 172 -2.87 25.21 -25.42
CA ALA A 172 -2.69 23.82 -25.85
C ALA A 172 -2.80 22.76 -24.72
N ARG A 173 -3.30 23.14 -23.54
CA ARG A 173 -3.47 22.24 -22.37
C ARG A 173 -4.86 21.63 -22.25
N LEU A 174 -5.72 21.81 -23.26
CA LEU A 174 -6.97 21.05 -23.34
C LEU A 174 -6.64 19.65 -23.86
N ALA A 175 -6.09 18.85 -22.94
CA ALA A 175 -6.02 17.41 -23.03
C ALA A 175 -7.42 16.92 -23.39
N ASN A 176 -7.63 16.45 -24.63
CA ASN A 176 -8.84 15.71 -24.96
C ASN A 176 -8.73 14.36 -24.24
N PRO A 177 -9.40 14.19 -23.08
CA PRO A 177 -9.38 12.91 -22.40
C PRO A 177 -10.13 11.92 -23.29
N LEU A 178 -9.79 10.63 -23.23
CA LEU A 178 -10.51 9.63 -24.02
C LEU A 178 -12.03 9.73 -23.77
N ASP A 179 -12.81 9.52 -24.83
CA ASP A 179 -14.27 9.42 -24.72
C ASP A 179 -14.65 8.23 -23.81
N SER A 180 -15.64 8.44 -22.93
CA SER A 180 -16.21 7.44 -22.03
C SER A 180 -16.59 6.12 -22.71
N LYS A 181 -17.02 6.17 -23.98
CA LYS A 181 -17.31 4.98 -24.79
C LYS A 181 -16.06 4.17 -25.14
N THR A 182 -14.93 4.84 -25.34
CA THR A 182 -13.65 4.17 -25.60
C THR A 182 -13.06 3.58 -24.34
N LEU A 183 -13.19 4.26 -23.19
CA LEU A 183 -12.77 3.74 -21.88
C LEU A 183 -13.52 2.45 -21.52
N SER A 184 -14.85 2.43 -21.65
CA SER A 184 -15.65 1.22 -21.38
C SER A 184 -15.32 0.05 -22.33
N ARG A 185 -15.01 0.34 -23.60
CA ARG A 185 -14.52 -0.67 -24.55
C ARG A 185 -13.15 -1.22 -24.15
N LEU A 186 -12.25 -0.36 -23.70
CA LEU A 186 -10.92 -0.75 -23.22
C LEU A 186 -11.03 -1.60 -21.95
N GLU A 187 -11.84 -1.19 -20.98
CA GLU A 187 -12.13 -1.97 -19.78
C GLU A 187 -12.62 -3.37 -20.14
N THR A 188 -13.59 -3.46 -21.07
CA THR A 188 -14.13 -4.74 -21.51
C THR A 188 -13.09 -5.60 -22.24
N ALA A 189 -12.28 -5.00 -23.11
CA ALA A 189 -11.24 -5.70 -23.87
C ALA A 189 -10.12 -6.21 -22.96
N VAL A 190 -9.67 -5.37 -22.02
CA VAL A 190 -8.59 -5.68 -21.08
C VAL A 190 -9.07 -6.69 -20.02
N ALA A 191 -10.31 -6.59 -19.54
CA ALA A 191 -10.89 -7.57 -18.62
C ALA A 191 -11.06 -8.97 -19.26
N LYS A 192 -11.30 -9.05 -20.57
CA LYS A 192 -11.35 -10.33 -21.32
C LYS A 192 -9.97 -10.89 -21.62
N SER A 193 -8.95 -10.03 -21.63
CA SER A 193 -7.59 -10.42 -21.96
C SER A 193 -6.91 -11.09 -20.76
N SER A 194 -5.98 -12.01 -21.00
CA SER A 194 -5.22 -12.72 -19.95
C SER A 194 -4.26 -11.83 -19.14
N TYR A 195 -4.34 -10.50 -19.32
CA TYR A 195 -3.44 -9.50 -18.71
C TYR A 195 -3.92 -9.09 -17.32
N VAL A 196 -5.23 -9.14 -17.10
CA VAL A 196 -5.85 -8.97 -15.79
C VAL A 196 -6.15 -10.37 -15.28
N GLY A 197 -5.44 -10.85 -14.25
CA GLY A 197 -5.73 -12.17 -13.67
C GLY A 197 -7.24 -12.33 -13.42
N GLN A 198 -7.78 -13.52 -13.72
CA GLN A 198 -9.23 -13.77 -13.73
C GLN A 198 -9.93 -13.21 -12.47
N GLY A 199 -10.93 -12.34 -12.66
CA GLY A 199 -11.79 -11.83 -11.58
C GLY A 199 -11.35 -10.52 -10.89
N LYS A 200 -10.27 -9.86 -11.33
CA LYS A 200 -9.85 -8.56 -10.77
C LYS A 200 -10.60 -7.39 -11.42
N LYS A 201 -10.96 -6.39 -10.61
CA LYS A 201 -11.64 -5.16 -11.08
C LYS A 201 -10.60 -4.16 -11.60
N LEU A 202 -10.93 -3.42 -12.66
CA LEU A 202 -10.00 -2.43 -13.24
C LEU A 202 -10.29 -1.05 -12.68
N LYS A 203 -9.25 -0.37 -12.19
CA LYS A 203 -9.28 1.07 -11.90
C LYS A 203 -8.55 1.79 -13.02
N VAL A 204 -9.26 2.60 -13.79
CA VAL A 204 -8.71 3.25 -14.98
C VAL A 204 -8.20 4.65 -14.65
N THR A 205 -6.92 4.89 -14.89
CA THR A 205 -6.28 6.20 -14.81
C THR A 205 -5.92 6.64 -16.23
N ASN A 206 -6.41 7.80 -16.67
CA ASN A 206 -6.13 8.31 -18.01
C ASN A 206 -5.02 9.38 -17.93
N GLU A 207 -3.94 9.16 -18.65
CA GLU A 207 -2.85 10.11 -18.81
C GLU A 207 -2.70 10.51 -20.29
N VAL A 208 -2.34 11.76 -20.54
CA VAL A 208 -2.14 12.25 -21.91
C VAL A 208 -0.66 12.60 -22.07
N ASN A 209 0.01 11.93 -22.99
CA ASN A 209 1.41 12.19 -23.31
C ASN A 209 1.53 12.73 -24.75
N PRO A 210 2.05 13.96 -24.95
CA PRO A 210 2.22 14.55 -26.28
C PRO A 210 3.34 13.92 -27.13
N ASP A 211 4.26 13.17 -26.53
CA ASP A 211 5.34 12.46 -27.25
C ASP A 211 4.78 11.29 -28.08
N ILE A 212 3.62 10.78 -27.66
CA ILE A 212 2.85 9.79 -28.38
C ILE A 212 2.07 10.55 -29.46
N VAL A 213 2.67 10.73 -30.63
CA VAL A 213 2.06 11.42 -31.80
C VAL A 213 0.71 10.82 -32.19
N GLY A 214 0.53 9.52 -31.95
CA GLY A 214 -0.70 8.80 -32.22
C GLY A 214 -0.71 7.41 -31.60
N GLY A 215 -1.90 6.82 -31.49
CA GLY A 215 -2.11 5.50 -30.88
C GLY A 215 -2.37 5.57 -29.38
N LEU A 216 -2.26 4.40 -28.73
CA LEU A 216 -2.56 4.20 -27.32
C LEU A 216 -1.47 3.34 -26.68
N VAL A 217 -1.08 3.70 -25.47
CA VAL A 217 -0.31 2.81 -24.59
C VAL A 217 -1.20 2.46 -23.40
N VAL A 218 -1.33 1.18 -23.11
CA VAL A 218 -2.09 0.69 -21.95
C VAL A 218 -1.15 -0.06 -21.04
N GLU A 219 -0.97 0.43 -19.83
CA GLU A 219 -0.19 -0.19 -18.78
C GLU A 219 -1.14 -0.83 -17.76
N VAL A 220 -0.96 -2.11 -17.50
CA VAL A 220 -1.76 -2.89 -16.55
C VAL A 220 -0.78 -3.55 -15.58
N GLY A 221 -0.63 -2.99 -14.39
CA GLY A 221 0.35 -3.48 -13.40
C GLY A 221 1.77 -3.54 -13.96
N ASP A 222 2.28 -4.75 -14.20
CA ASP A 222 3.62 -5.04 -14.73
C ASP A 222 3.66 -5.24 -16.26
N ARG A 223 2.51 -5.18 -16.95
CA ARG A 223 2.40 -5.44 -18.38
C ARG A 223 2.05 -4.18 -19.14
N THR A 224 2.84 -3.87 -20.16
CA THR A 224 2.59 -2.73 -21.06
C THR A 224 2.19 -3.22 -22.45
N ILE A 225 1.08 -2.68 -22.96
CA ILE A 225 0.62 -2.84 -24.34
C ILE A 225 0.86 -1.51 -25.05
N ASP A 226 1.98 -1.42 -25.76
CA ASP A 226 2.33 -0.24 -26.53
C ASP A 226 1.90 -0.41 -28.00
N LEU A 227 0.91 0.38 -28.41
CA LEU A 227 0.46 0.50 -29.81
C LEU A 227 0.64 1.92 -30.34
N SER A 228 1.60 2.66 -29.79
CA SER A 228 1.93 4.00 -30.23
C SER A 228 2.60 4.05 -31.61
N VAL A 229 2.36 5.14 -32.33
CA VAL A 229 3.03 5.43 -33.62
C VAL A 229 4.52 5.72 -33.40
N SER A 230 4.87 6.40 -32.30
CA SER A 230 6.25 6.69 -31.93
C SER A 230 7.09 5.42 -31.74
N ALA A 231 6.58 4.42 -31.02
CA ALA A 231 7.27 3.15 -30.85
C ALA A 231 7.44 2.36 -32.16
N ARG A 232 6.45 2.42 -33.06
CA ARG A 232 6.55 1.80 -34.39
C ARG A 232 7.65 2.45 -35.24
N ILE A 233 7.72 3.78 -35.26
CA ILE A 233 8.77 4.53 -35.98
C ILE A 233 10.15 4.22 -35.37
N ALA A 234 10.26 4.23 -34.04
CA ALA A 234 11.50 3.90 -33.35
C ALA A 234 11.98 2.48 -33.68
N LYS A 235 11.06 1.50 -33.73
CA LYS A 235 11.37 0.13 -34.14
C LYS A 235 11.84 0.05 -35.59
N MET A 236 11.22 0.77 -36.50
CA MET A 236 11.64 0.83 -37.91
C MET A 236 13.02 1.46 -38.06
N ASN A 237 13.26 2.61 -37.44
CA ASN A 237 14.58 3.27 -37.46
C ASN A 237 15.67 2.38 -36.87
N LYS A 238 15.36 1.65 -35.79
CA LYS A 238 16.30 0.70 -35.20
C LYS A 238 16.66 -0.43 -36.17
N LEU A 239 15.68 -1.00 -36.87
CA LEU A 239 15.94 -2.05 -37.86
C LEU A 239 16.76 -1.53 -39.05
N LEU A 240 16.48 -0.31 -39.53
CA LEU A 240 17.25 0.29 -40.61
C LEU A 240 18.71 0.54 -40.20
N ASN A 241 18.95 1.05 -38.99
CA ASN A 241 20.29 1.33 -38.49
C ASN A 241 21.09 0.06 -38.14
N ASP A 242 20.43 -1.03 -37.73
CA ASP A 242 21.09 -2.31 -37.40
C ASP A 242 21.48 -3.10 -38.67
N THR A 243 20.91 -2.73 -39.82
CA THR A 243 21.18 -3.36 -41.13
C THR A 243 22.23 -2.60 -41.94
N LEU A 244 22.66 -1.43 -41.49
CA LEU A 244 23.71 -0.57 -42.09
C LEU A 244 25.04 -0.78 -41.37
#